data_AF-A0A9X1TBN8-F1
#
_entry.id   AF-A0A9X1TBN8-F1
#
_cell.length_a   1.000
_cell.length_b   1.000
_cell.length_c   1.000
_cell.angle_alpha   90.00
_cell.angle_beta   90.00
_cell.angle_gamma   90.00
#
_symmetry.space_group_name_H-M   'P 1'
#
loop_
_entity.id
_entity.type
_entity.pdbx_description
1 polymer ?
#
loop_
_entity_poly.entity_id
_entity_poly.type
_entity_poly.pdbx_seq_one_letter_code
_entity_poly.pdbx_strand_id
1 'polypeptide(L)'
;MKTFLLMFYINLMIGCYQQNLGPKGNVVQDGSEGYWKLTNYKVKSNSVALSNVPNMFLLQTRQEVMQKDSLEVPIYSKGMPYIIFSFYDNTIGNVSSVQAIQYDHEYNKKSEQSKFWYRIDQESGFLTILDVKPDNRKTTRIEVSNVIKSAAYNAASDSVRYIYEPTEKFK
;
A
#
# COMPACT_ATOMS: atom_id res chain seq x y z
N MET A 1 19.38 10.15 -58.77
CA MET A 1 18.53 10.90 -57.83
C MET A 1 17.41 10.04 -57.22
N LYS A 2 17.70 8.81 -56.76
CA LYS A 2 16.71 7.91 -56.12
C LYS A 2 17.25 7.09 -54.93
N THR A 3 18.56 7.12 -54.67
CA THR A 3 19.20 6.34 -53.59
C THR A 3 19.35 7.10 -52.27
N PHE A 4 19.17 8.41 -52.25
CA PHE A 4 19.27 9.22 -51.02
C PHE A 4 18.00 9.23 -50.16
N LEU A 5 16.85 8.82 -50.70
CA LEU A 5 15.59 8.78 -49.95
C LEU A 5 15.46 7.55 -49.02
N LEU A 6 16.24 6.48 -49.27
CA LEU A 6 16.12 5.25 -48.46
C LEU A 6 16.87 5.35 -47.12
N MET A 7 17.96 6.11 -47.03
CA MET A 7 18.70 6.28 -45.77
C MET A 7 17.98 7.19 -44.76
N PHE A 8 17.05 8.03 -45.20
CA PHE A 8 16.27 8.88 -44.30
C PHE A 8 15.18 8.08 -43.56
N TYR A 9 14.64 7.01 -44.16
CA TYR A 9 13.63 6.16 -43.52
C TYR A 9 14.23 5.17 -42.50
N ILE A 10 15.48 4.74 -42.67
CA ILE A 10 16.11 3.81 -41.71
C ILE A 10 16.51 4.54 -40.42
N ASN A 11 16.87 5.82 -40.48
CA ASN A 11 17.20 6.62 -39.29
C ASN A 11 15.98 7.11 -38.49
N LEU A 12 14.78 7.04 -39.06
CA LEU A 12 13.52 7.43 -38.38
C LEU A 12 12.92 6.30 -37.53
N MET A 13 13.42 5.06 -37.64
CA MET A 13 12.97 3.91 -36.83
C MET A 13 13.85 3.65 -35.60
N ILE A 14 14.88 4.48 -35.37
CA ILE A 14 15.60 4.57 -34.09
C ILE A 14 15.00 5.73 -33.27
N GLY A 15 13.68 5.90 -33.36
CA GLY A 15 12.92 6.64 -32.37
C GLY A 15 12.87 5.78 -31.11
N CYS A 16 13.75 6.09 -30.16
CA CYS A 16 13.85 5.54 -28.82
C CYS A 16 12.49 5.16 -28.22
N TYR A 17 12.05 3.92 -28.46
CA TYR A 17 11.22 3.24 -27.46
C TYR A 17 12.20 2.85 -26.35
N GLN A 18 12.54 3.82 -25.50
CA GLN A 18 12.87 3.47 -24.14
C GLN A 18 11.63 2.75 -23.62
N GLN A 19 11.60 1.42 -23.76
CA GLN A 19 11.02 0.61 -22.72
C GLN A 19 11.62 1.19 -21.45
N ASN A 20 10.81 1.95 -20.71
CA ASN A 20 11.09 2.25 -19.33
C ASN A 20 11.13 0.89 -18.65
N LEU A 21 12.30 0.24 -18.72
CA LEU A 21 12.78 -0.73 -17.78
C LEU A 21 12.99 0.08 -16.51
N GLY A 22 11.86 0.52 -15.93
CA GLY A 22 11.80 1.11 -14.63
C GLY A 22 12.63 0.22 -13.72
N PRO A 23 13.51 0.81 -12.92
CA PRO A 23 14.59 0.06 -12.31
C PRO A 23 13.97 -1.06 -11.47
N LYS A 24 14.25 -2.33 -11.84
CA LYS A 24 13.79 -3.53 -11.13
C LYS A 24 14.26 -3.44 -9.68
N GLY A 25 13.38 -3.04 -8.78
CA GLY A 25 13.51 -3.23 -7.34
C GLY A 25 12.45 -4.25 -6.99
N ASN A 26 12.81 -5.29 -6.24
CA ASN A 26 11.81 -6.26 -5.81
C ASN A 26 10.89 -5.57 -4.81
N VAL A 27 9.63 -5.43 -5.21
CA VAL A 27 8.53 -5.05 -4.31
C VAL A 27 8.51 -6.07 -3.19
N VAL A 28 8.58 -5.60 -1.95
CA VAL A 28 8.47 -6.49 -0.78
C VAL A 28 6.99 -6.74 -0.53
N GLN A 29 6.46 -7.82 -1.14
CA GLN A 29 5.07 -8.25 -0.94
C GLN A 29 4.80 -8.68 0.52
N ASP A 30 5.76 -9.36 1.15
CA ASP A 30 5.58 -9.95 2.50
C ASP A 30 5.89 -8.98 3.65
N GLY A 31 6.16 -7.71 3.35
CA GLY A 31 6.65 -6.75 4.35
C GLY A 31 5.57 -6.17 5.25
N SER A 32 4.30 -6.40 4.92
CA SER A 32 3.18 -5.76 5.62
C SER A 32 2.63 -6.59 6.76
N GLU A 33 2.92 -7.90 6.87
CA GLU A 33 2.41 -8.77 7.94
C GLU A 33 3.10 -8.52 9.28
N GLY A 34 2.34 -8.63 10.37
CA GLY A 34 2.88 -8.60 11.73
C GLY A 34 2.06 -7.79 12.71
N TYR A 35 2.74 -7.34 13.77
CA TYR A 35 2.18 -6.53 14.84
C TYR A 35 2.87 -5.18 14.85
N TRP A 36 2.07 -4.12 14.97
CA TRP A 36 2.53 -2.75 14.81
C TRP A 36 1.96 -1.88 15.92
N LYS A 37 2.78 -0.96 16.42
CA LYS A 37 2.40 0.02 17.44
C LYS A 37 2.43 1.42 16.85
N LEU A 38 1.36 2.18 17.08
CA LEU A 38 1.23 3.55 16.61
C LEU A 38 2.30 4.41 17.28
N THR A 39 3.16 5.03 16.48
CA THR A 39 4.19 5.96 16.96
C THR A 39 3.92 7.39 16.52
N ASN A 40 3.14 7.59 15.46
CA ASN A 40 2.77 8.92 15.01
C ASN A 40 1.40 8.92 14.31
N TYR A 41 0.72 10.07 14.34
CA TYR A 41 -0.57 10.29 13.71
C TYR A 41 -0.56 11.67 13.05
N LYS A 42 -0.90 11.73 11.77
CA LYS A 42 -0.90 12.98 11.00
C LYS A 42 -2.27 13.30 10.44
N VAL A 43 -2.65 14.57 10.50
CA VAL A 43 -3.84 15.14 9.84
C VAL A 43 -3.40 16.27 8.93
N LYS A 44 -3.69 16.16 7.63
CA LYS A 44 -3.25 17.09 6.58
C LYS A 44 -1.74 17.40 6.69
N SER A 45 -0.94 16.35 6.84
CA SER A 45 0.52 16.40 7.03
C SER A 45 1.03 16.93 8.38
N ASN A 46 0.16 17.44 9.26
CA ASN A 46 0.56 17.91 10.58
C ASN A 46 0.52 16.76 11.59
N SER A 47 1.62 16.54 12.32
CA SER A 47 1.66 15.59 13.43
C SER A 47 0.73 16.05 14.55
N VAL A 48 -0.02 15.10 15.11
CA VAL A 48 -0.96 15.32 16.22
C VAL A 48 -0.53 14.41 17.37
N ALA A 49 -0.70 14.89 18.60
CA ALA A 49 -0.36 14.13 19.80
C ALA A 49 -1.16 12.81 19.87
N LEU A 50 -0.48 11.72 20.24
CA LEU A 50 -1.09 10.39 20.29
C LEU A 50 -2.27 10.29 21.28
N SER A 51 -2.31 11.14 22.30
CA SER A 51 -3.43 11.24 23.25
C SER A 51 -4.75 11.63 22.59
N ASN A 52 -4.70 12.23 21.40
CA ASN A 52 -5.86 12.73 20.67
C ASN A 52 -6.28 11.78 19.53
N VAL A 53 -5.65 10.61 19.42
CA VAL A 53 -5.91 9.65 18.34
C VAL A 53 -7.12 8.79 18.71
N PRO A 54 -8.11 8.64 17.82
CA PRO A 54 -9.20 7.71 18.04
C PRO A 54 -8.71 6.26 17.95
N ASN A 55 -8.77 5.54 19.07
CA ASN A 55 -8.85 4.07 19.24
C ASN A 55 -8.23 3.14 18.16
N MET A 56 -6.99 3.41 17.72
CA MET A 56 -6.26 2.60 16.72
C MET A 56 -4.76 2.55 17.04
N PHE A 57 -4.42 2.30 18.30
CA PHE A 57 -3.05 2.34 18.81
C PHE A 57 -2.21 1.14 18.40
N LEU A 58 -2.85 0.00 18.15
CA LEU A 58 -2.18 -1.22 17.73
C LEU A 58 -2.80 -1.70 16.41
N LEU A 59 -1.97 -2.27 15.56
CA LEU A 59 -2.39 -2.83 14.28
C LEU A 59 -1.80 -4.25 14.16
N GLN A 60 -2.66 -5.20 13.80
CA GLN A 60 -2.22 -6.51 13.33
C GLN A 60 -2.59 -6.64 11.86
N THR A 61 -1.64 -7.09 11.06
CA THR A 61 -1.83 -7.39 9.63
C THR A 61 -1.55 -8.86 9.38
N ARG A 62 -2.46 -9.53 8.66
CA ARG A 62 -2.36 -10.95 8.29
C ARG A 62 -2.82 -11.17 6.87
N GLN A 63 -2.09 -11.94 6.09
CA GLN A 63 -2.51 -12.37 4.77
C GLN A 63 -3.31 -13.66 4.87
N GLU A 64 -4.39 -13.72 4.10
CA GLU A 64 -5.21 -14.91 3.93
C GLU A 64 -5.57 -15.08 2.45
N VAL A 65 -6.19 -16.21 2.13
CA VAL A 65 -6.65 -16.52 0.76
C VAL A 65 -8.13 -16.85 0.82
N MET A 66 -8.92 -16.22 -0.06
CA MET A 66 -10.37 -16.43 -0.14
C MET A 66 -10.69 -17.89 -0.44
N GLN A 67 -11.49 -18.52 0.42
CA GLN A 67 -11.89 -19.93 0.26
C GLN A 67 -13.09 -20.11 -0.67
N LYS A 68 -13.90 -19.05 -0.83
CA LYS A 68 -15.10 -18.99 -1.66
C LYS A 68 -15.26 -17.59 -2.23
N ASP A 69 -16.03 -17.46 -3.29
CA ASP A 69 -16.45 -16.16 -3.80
C ASP A 69 -17.35 -15.45 -2.77
N SER A 70 -17.16 -14.15 -2.62
CA SER A 70 -18.07 -13.31 -1.85
C SER A 70 -19.26 -12.92 -2.72
N LEU A 71 -20.48 -13.17 -2.21
CA LEU A 71 -21.71 -12.74 -2.85
C LEU A 71 -22.03 -11.26 -2.58
N GLU A 72 -21.53 -10.72 -1.48
CA GLU A 72 -21.79 -9.34 -1.06
C GLU A 72 -20.79 -8.36 -1.68
N VAL A 73 -19.53 -8.78 -1.85
CA VAL A 73 -18.44 -7.92 -2.31
C VAL A 73 -17.71 -8.61 -3.46
N PRO A 74 -18.15 -8.43 -4.72
CA PRO A 74 -17.71 -9.26 -5.86
C PRO A 74 -16.22 -9.19 -6.19
N ILE A 75 -15.49 -8.22 -5.64
CA ILE A 75 -14.03 -8.15 -5.82
C ILE A 75 -13.30 -9.28 -5.09
N TYR A 76 -13.93 -9.95 -4.11
CA TYR A 76 -13.36 -11.10 -3.42
C TYR A 76 -13.78 -12.40 -4.10
N SER A 77 -12.91 -12.93 -4.97
CA SER A 77 -13.08 -14.24 -5.59
C SER A 77 -12.25 -15.31 -4.90
N LYS A 78 -12.68 -16.58 -4.99
CA LYS A 78 -11.94 -17.74 -4.51
C LYS A 78 -10.51 -17.74 -5.04
N GLY A 79 -9.55 -18.05 -4.17
CA GLY A 79 -8.12 -18.09 -4.48
C GLY A 79 -7.44 -16.71 -4.48
N MET A 80 -8.19 -15.62 -4.32
CA MET A 80 -7.60 -14.28 -4.25
C MET A 80 -6.95 -14.04 -2.88
N PRO A 81 -5.70 -13.57 -2.83
CA PRO A 81 -5.08 -13.14 -1.58
C PRO A 81 -5.69 -11.81 -1.11
N TYR A 82 -5.86 -11.68 0.19
CA TYR A 82 -6.27 -10.43 0.85
C TYR A 82 -5.51 -10.26 2.16
N ILE A 83 -5.49 -9.03 2.66
CA ILE A 83 -4.90 -8.70 3.95
C ILE A 83 -6.00 -8.28 4.92
N ILE A 84 -5.96 -8.81 6.13
CA ILE A 84 -6.79 -8.39 7.25
C ILE A 84 -5.99 -7.36 8.04
N PHE A 85 -6.53 -6.14 8.16
CA PHE A 85 -6.04 -5.09 9.04
C PHE A 85 -6.93 -5.05 10.28
N SER A 86 -6.43 -5.55 11.41
CA SER A 86 -7.11 -5.51 12.70
C SER A 86 -6.55 -4.37 13.54
N PHE A 87 -7.37 -3.37 13.85
CA PHE A 87 -7.01 -2.21 14.66
C PHE A 87 -7.55 -2.38 16.07
N TYR A 88 -6.68 -2.17 17.05
CA TYR A 88 -7.00 -2.27 18.47
C TYR A 88 -6.74 -0.93 19.17
N ASP A 89 -7.53 -0.63 20.20
CA ASP A 89 -7.23 0.44 21.14
C ASP A 89 -6.15 0.01 22.16
N ASN A 90 -5.85 0.88 23.12
CA ASN A 90 -4.93 0.55 24.22
C ASN A 90 -5.49 -0.49 25.21
N THR A 91 -6.76 -0.86 25.05
CA THR A 91 -7.52 -1.77 25.90
C THR A 91 -8.08 -2.90 25.05
N ILE A 92 -7.19 -3.69 24.40
CA ILE A 92 -7.30 -4.89 23.51
C ILE A 92 -8.71 -5.48 23.16
N GLY A 93 -9.75 -5.30 23.96
CA GLY A 93 -11.12 -5.76 23.74
C GLY A 93 -11.92 -5.07 22.62
N ASN A 94 -11.55 -3.88 22.12
CA ASN A 94 -12.22 -3.30 20.95
C ASN A 94 -11.40 -3.51 19.69
N VAL A 95 -11.89 -4.38 18.82
CA VAL A 95 -11.26 -4.69 17.53
C VAL A 95 -12.16 -4.18 16.41
N SER A 96 -11.64 -3.26 15.60
CA SER A 96 -12.19 -3.04 14.25
C SER A 96 -11.30 -3.74 13.25
N SER A 97 -11.88 -4.39 12.24
CA SER A 97 -11.09 -5.05 11.21
C SER A 97 -11.61 -4.72 9.82
N VAL A 98 -10.67 -4.67 8.88
CA VAL A 98 -10.94 -4.43 7.46
C VAL A 98 -10.20 -5.50 6.66
N GLN A 99 -10.93 -6.17 5.78
CA GLN A 99 -10.34 -7.02 4.76
C GLN A 99 -10.05 -6.15 3.54
N ALA A 100 -8.91 -6.34 2.89
CA ALA A 100 -8.57 -5.53 1.73
C ALA A 100 -7.72 -6.29 0.70
N ILE A 101 -8.04 -6.09 -0.57
CA ILE A 101 -7.30 -6.66 -1.70
C ILE A 101 -6.37 -5.60 -2.26
N GLN A 102 -5.10 -5.94 -2.44
CA GLN A 102 -4.16 -5.08 -3.15
C GLN A 102 -4.54 -5.05 -4.63
N TYR A 103 -4.75 -3.86 -5.19
CA TYR A 103 -5.05 -3.71 -6.62
C TYR A 103 -3.96 -2.98 -7.39
N ASP A 104 -3.10 -2.21 -6.72
CA ASP A 104 -1.98 -1.50 -7.34
C ASP A 104 -0.83 -1.30 -6.35
N HIS A 105 0.38 -1.01 -6.85
CA HIS A 105 1.55 -0.71 -6.03
C HIS A 105 2.63 0.09 -6.79
N GLU A 106 3.43 0.86 -6.05
CA GLU A 106 4.53 1.67 -6.57
C GLU A 106 5.74 1.54 -5.64
N TYR A 107 6.95 1.44 -6.19
CA TYR A 107 8.18 1.48 -5.39
C TYR A 107 9.04 2.70 -5.73
N ASN A 108 9.36 3.51 -4.74
CA ASN A 108 10.26 4.63 -4.87
C ASN A 108 11.66 4.27 -4.35
N LYS A 109 12.61 4.12 -5.29
CA LYS A 109 14.01 3.80 -4.97
C LYS A 109 14.74 4.87 -4.16
N LYS A 110 14.38 6.14 -4.32
CA LYS A 110 15.08 7.25 -3.65
C LYS A 110 14.72 7.35 -2.18
N SER A 111 13.45 7.11 -1.84
CA SER A 111 12.97 7.11 -0.46
C SER A 111 12.93 5.71 0.17
N GLU A 112 13.17 4.66 -0.61
CA GLU A 112 13.10 3.25 -0.18
C GLU A 112 11.71 2.87 0.34
N GLN A 113 10.68 3.44 -0.29
CA GLN A 113 9.29 3.27 0.11
C GLN A 113 8.51 2.48 -0.93
N SER A 114 7.76 1.49 -0.45
CA SER A 114 6.75 0.79 -1.25
C SER A 114 5.36 1.31 -0.88
N LYS A 115 4.61 1.79 -1.86
CA LYS A 115 3.21 2.17 -1.73
C LYS A 115 2.33 1.04 -2.23
N PHE A 116 1.28 0.72 -1.51
CA PHE A 116 0.32 -0.31 -1.89
C PHE A 116 -1.09 0.26 -1.76
N TRP A 117 -1.85 0.18 -2.84
CA TRP A 117 -3.24 0.58 -2.84
C TRP A 117 -4.13 -0.64 -2.64
N TYR A 118 -4.99 -0.56 -1.63
CA TYR A 118 -5.93 -1.58 -1.27
C TYR A 118 -7.36 -1.14 -1.54
N ARG A 119 -8.20 -2.09 -1.95
CA ARG A 119 -9.65 -1.97 -2.05
C ARG A 119 -10.30 -2.80 -0.96
N ILE A 120 -11.32 -2.23 -0.33
CA ILE A 120 -12.21 -2.91 0.60
C ILE A 120 -13.47 -3.36 -0.15
N ASP A 121 -13.94 -2.55 -1.09
CA ASP A 121 -15.05 -2.85 -1.98
C ASP A 121 -14.87 -2.12 -3.33
N GLN A 122 -15.94 -1.96 -4.12
CA GLN A 122 -15.89 -1.28 -5.42
C GLN A 122 -15.72 0.25 -5.32
N GLU A 123 -16.10 0.83 -4.19
CA GLU A 123 -16.18 2.27 -3.93
C GLU A 123 -15.25 2.75 -2.83
N SER A 124 -14.60 1.85 -2.09
CA SER A 124 -13.77 2.20 -0.95
C SER A 124 -12.42 1.48 -0.92
N GLY A 125 -11.41 2.19 -0.43
CA GLY A 125 -10.04 1.70 -0.35
C GLY A 125 -9.16 2.60 0.48
N PHE A 126 -7.88 2.26 0.57
CA PHE A 126 -6.87 3.05 1.27
C PHE A 126 -5.48 2.76 0.73
N LEU A 127 -4.53 3.64 1.06
CA LEU A 127 -3.12 3.52 0.75
C LEU A 127 -2.35 3.07 1.99
N THR A 128 -1.45 2.11 1.82
CA THR A 128 -0.36 1.86 2.77
C THR A 128 0.99 2.23 2.20
N ILE A 129 1.91 2.70 3.04
CA ILE A 129 3.29 2.99 2.67
C ILE A 129 4.20 2.21 3.61
N LEU A 130 5.08 1.39 3.06
CA LEU A 130 6.08 0.63 3.80
C LEU A 130 7.45 1.29 3.61
N ASP A 131 8.09 1.64 4.72
CA ASP A 131 9.52 1.94 4.72
C ASP A 131 10.27 0.62 4.89
N VAL A 132 11.12 0.30 3.92
CA VAL A 132 11.87 -0.96 3.92
C VAL A 132 13.35 -0.65 3.99
N LYS A 133 14.04 -1.28 4.94
CA LYS A 133 15.50 -1.23 4.97
C LYS A 133 16.08 -2.04 3.79
N PRO A 134 16.94 -1.44 2.95
CA PRO A 134 17.43 -2.05 1.71
C PRO A 134 18.38 -3.23 1.97
N ASP A 135 19.06 -3.24 3.11
CA ASP A 135 20.07 -4.23 3.49
C ASP A 135 19.46 -5.60 3.86
N ASN A 136 18.35 -5.60 4.58
CA ASN A 136 17.71 -6.82 5.10
C ASN A 136 16.24 -6.98 4.67
N ARG A 137 15.73 -6.07 3.83
CA ARG A 137 14.33 -5.99 3.38
C ARG A 137 13.30 -6.00 4.50
N LYS A 138 13.71 -5.61 5.72
CA LYS A 138 12.83 -5.54 6.86
C LYS A 138 12.02 -4.26 6.79
N THR A 139 10.70 -4.39 6.85
CA THR A 139 9.81 -3.25 7.03
C THR A 139 10.04 -2.67 8.42
N THR A 140 10.38 -1.40 8.47
CA THR A 140 10.60 -0.67 9.73
C THR A 140 9.45 0.25 10.09
N ARG A 141 8.57 0.54 9.13
CA ARG A 141 7.41 1.41 9.33
C ARG A 141 6.31 1.05 8.35
N ILE A 142 5.07 1.09 8.83
CA ILE A 142 3.88 1.07 7.99
C ILE A 142 3.09 2.35 8.24
N GLU A 143 2.75 3.06 7.16
CA GLU A 143 1.79 4.15 7.19
C GLU A 143 0.48 3.65 6.59
N VAL A 144 -0.65 3.89 7.25
CA VAL A 144 -2.00 3.54 6.78
C VAL A 144 -2.82 4.83 6.67
N SER A 145 -3.48 5.06 5.54
CA SER A 145 -4.39 6.22 5.38
C SER A 145 -5.77 6.01 5.98
N ASN A 146 -6.54 7.10 6.07
CA ASN A 146 -7.99 6.97 6.12
C ASN A 146 -8.54 6.18 4.92
N VAL A 147 -9.70 5.56 5.13
CA VAL A 147 -10.52 5.02 4.04
C VAL A 147 -10.96 6.17 3.14
N ILE A 148 -10.76 5.99 1.84
CA ILE A 148 -11.14 6.89 0.76
C ILE A 148 -12.34 6.26 0.07
N LYS A 149 -13.46 6.99 0.00
CA LYS A 149 -14.67 6.61 -0.75
C LYS A 149 -14.54 7.07 -2.21
N SER A 150 -13.85 6.30 -3.02
CA SER A 150 -13.69 6.51 -4.46
C SER A 150 -13.27 5.21 -5.14
N ALA A 151 -13.73 4.98 -6.38
CA ALA A 151 -13.31 3.85 -7.21
C ALA A 151 -11.81 3.90 -7.59
N ALA A 152 -11.19 5.07 -7.50
CA ALA A 152 -9.76 5.30 -7.74
C ALA A 152 -9.14 6.17 -6.64
N TYR A 153 -7.85 5.98 -6.38
CA TYR A 153 -7.11 6.78 -5.41
C TYR A 153 -7.17 8.29 -5.73
N ASN A 154 -7.47 9.11 -4.73
CA ASN A 154 -7.46 10.57 -4.82
C ASN A 154 -6.67 11.15 -3.64
N ALA A 155 -5.52 11.76 -3.93
CA ALA A 155 -4.65 12.35 -2.91
C ALA A 155 -5.31 13.50 -2.12
N ALA A 156 -6.29 14.21 -2.69
CA ALA A 156 -6.97 15.28 -1.98
C ALA A 156 -7.87 14.77 -0.84
N SER A 157 -8.35 13.53 -0.94
CA SER A 157 -9.17 12.85 0.07
C SER A 157 -8.33 12.08 1.09
N ASP A 158 -7.02 11.98 0.85
CA ASP A 158 -6.06 11.31 1.72
C ASP A 158 -5.51 12.32 2.74
N SER A 159 -6.19 12.40 3.87
CA SER A 159 -6.01 13.48 4.84
C SER A 159 -5.49 13.02 6.19
N VAL A 160 -5.49 11.71 6.46
CA VAL A 160 -5.08 11.15 7.74
C VAL A 160 -4.05 10.04 7.49
N ARG A 161 -3.00 10.01 8.30
CA ARG A 161 -2.00 8.92 8.31
C ARG A 161 -1.82 8.39 9.73
N TYR A 162 -2.00 7.10 9.88
CA TYR A 162 -1.58 6.33 11.06
C TYR A 162 -0.23 5.72 10.77
N ILE A 163 0.77 6.01 11.59
CA ILE A 163 2.15 5.59 11.36
C ILE A 163 2.54 4.65 12.48
N TYR A 164 2.85 3.41 12.10
CA TYR A 164 3.18 2.36 13.04
C TYR A 164 4.60 1.82 12.81
N GLU A 165 5.19 1.35 13.89
CA GLU A 165 6.48 0.64 13.90
C GLU A 165 6.30 -0.80 14.39
N PRO A 166 7.15 -1.75 13.94
CA PRO A 166 7.09 -3.14 14.37
C PRO A 166 7.12 -3.27 15.89
N THR A 167 6.30 -4.16 16.44
CA THR A 167 6.28 -4.50 17.87
C THR A 167 6.12 -6.00 18.08
N GLU A 168 6.34 -6.47 19.31
CA GLU A 168 6.00 -7.85 19.67
C GLU A 168 4.48 -8.05 19.63
N LYS A 169 4.03 -9.31 19.58
CA LYS A 169 2.62 -9.63 19.76
C LYS A 169 2.11 -9.00 21.07
N PHE A 170 0.94 -8.37 21.02
CA PHE A 170 0.34 -7.68 22.15
C PHE A 170 0.25 -8.63 23.36
N LYS A 171 0.85 -8.25 24.48
CA LYS A 171 0.82 -8.99 25.76
C LYS A 171 -0.13 -8.30 26.71
#